data_AF-A0A7J4KAD6-F1
#
_entry.id   AF-A0A7J4KAD6-F1
#
_cell.length_a   1.000
_cell.length_b   1.000
_cell.length_c   1.000
_cell.angle_alpha   90.00
_cell.angle_beta   90.00
_cell.angle_gamma   90.00
#
_symmetry.space_group_name_H-M   'P 1'
#
loop_
_entity.id
_entity.type
_entity.pdbx_description
1 polymer ?
#
loop_
_entity_poly.entity_id
_entity_poly.type
_entity_poly.pdbx_seq_one_letter_code
_entity_poly.pdbx_strand_id
1 'polypeptide(L)'
;MNKRADAGNFLQLFIKFIPVFIVSGFIAIVAWNYLNEDINTHNLETYILTKDLLYSDSCLALSDSNVHPMTIDVKKISDEKLASCFTKSNMGYRITLLDKDKNEVKSAKSLTVRQEGYLVKTKSGYPVCKSIPEYRCSQRIDPILYSSDDNKKLGFLVTEVINFVG
;
A
#
# COMPACT_ATOMS: atom_id res chain seq x y z
N MET A 1 -33.02 53.06 29.55
CA MET A 1 -32.29 51.79 29.32
C MET A 1 -30.97 52.12 28.63
N ASN A 2 -29.86 51.88 29.33
CA ASN A 2 -28.57 52.51 29.05
C ASN A 2 -27.72 51.63 28.11
N LYS A 3 -27.96 51.72 26.80
CA LYS A 3 -27.32 50.90 25.75
C LYS A 3 -25.77 50.89 25.79
N ARG A 4 -25.13 51.89 26.41
CA ARG A 4 -23.67 51.96 26.58
C ARG A 4 -23.12 51.06 27.70
N ALA A 5 -23.89 50.84 28.76
CA ALA A 5 -23.49 49.96 29.86
C ALA A 5 -23.55 48.48 29.44
N ASP A 6 -24.56 48.11 28.65
CA ASP A 6 -24.71 46.76 28.11
C ASP A 6 -23.61 46.41 27.09
N ALA A 7 -23.19 47.38 26.26
CA ALA A 7 -22.10 47.18 25.30
C ALA A 7 -20.73 46.99 25.99
N GLY A 8 -20.46 47.72 27.07
CA GLY A 8 -19.23 47.56 27.86
C GLY A 8 -19.16 46.21 28.59
N ASN A 9 -20.30 45.77 29.15
CA ASN A 9 -20.41 44.45 29.79
C ASN A 9 -20.29 43.31 28.78
N PHE A 10 -20.89 43.44 27.59
CA PHE A 10 -20.76 42.47 26.51
C PHE A 10 -19.32 42.38 25.99
N LEU A 11 -18.63 43.51 25.82
CA LEU A 11 -17.23 43.55 25.39
C LEU A 11 -16.31 42.87 26.41
N GLN A 12 -16.49 43.12 27.70
CA GLN A 12 -15.74 42.44 28.75
C GLN A 12 -16.02 40.94 28.79
N LEU A 13 -17.27 40.52 28.56
CA LEU A 13 -17.62 39.11 28.47
C LEU A 13 -16.92 38.46 27.27
N PHE A 14 -16.96 39.10 26.11
CA PHE A 14 -16.33 38.62 24.88
C PHE A 14 -14.83 38.44 25.04
N ILE A 15 -14.14 39.41 25.66
CA ILE A 15 -12.69 39.33 25.93
C ILE A 15 -12.34 38.13 26.82
N LYS A 16 -13.18 37.80 27.81
CA LYS A 16 -12.96 36.63 28.68
C LYS A 16 -13.08 35.30 27.93
N PHE A 17 -13.84 35.23 26.84
CA PHE A 17 -13.99 34.01 26.04
C PHE A 17 -12.90 33.82 24.98
N ILE A 18 -12.16 34.86 24.60
CA ILE A 18 -11.03 34.78 23.65
C ILE A 18 -10.06 33.64 23.98
N PRO A 19 -9.52 33.49 25.21
CA PRO A 19 -8.61 32.40 25.53
C PRO A 19 -9.27 31.01 25.39
N VAL A 20 -10.56 30.90 25.67
CA VAL A 20 -11.31 29.63 25.51
C VAL A 20 -11.39 29.24 24.04
N PHE A 21 -11.68 30.20 23.15
CA PHE A 21 -11.69 29.96 21.70
C PHE A 21 -10.30 29.61 21.16
N ILE A 22 -9.24 30.25 21.66
CA ILE A 22 -7.87 29.94 21.25
C ILE A 22 -7.50 28.51 21.65
N VAL A 23 -7.74 28.12 22.90
CA VAL A 23 -7.44 26.77 23.39
C VAL A 23 -8.29 25.72 22.67
N SER A 24 -9.59 25.97 22.50
CA SER A 24 -10.50 25.11 21.75
C SER A 24 -10.06 24.94 20.30
N GLY A 25 -9.66 26.03 19.63
CA GLY A 25 -9.19 25.99 18.25
C GLY A 25 -7.88 25.22 18.11
N PHE A 26 -6.96 25.40 19.06
CA PHE A 26 -5.71 24.64 19.10
C PHE A 26 -5.96 23.14 19.25
N ILE A 27 -6.82 22.75 20.20
CA ILE A 27 -7.19 21.34 20.40
C ILE A 27 -7.84 20.77 19.13
N ALA A 28 -8.75 21.52 18.49
CA ALA A 28 -9.38 21.09 17.26
C ALA A 28 -8.38 20.88 16.12
N ILE A 29 -7.42 21.79 15.93
CA ILE A 29 -6.36 21.66 14.91
C ILE A 29 -5.48 20.44 15.18
N VAL A 30 -5.05 20.24 16.43
CA VAL A 30 -4.21 19.09 16.81
C VAL A 30 -4.97 17.78 16.64
N ALA A 31 -6.22 17.71 17.08
CA ALA A 31 -7.06 16.53 16.92
C ALA A 31 -7.33 16.23 15.44
N TRP A 32 -7.58 17.26 14.62
CA TRP A 32 -7.79 17.11 13.19
C TRP A 32 -6.52 16.60 12.49
N ASN A 33 -5.36 17.15 12.82
CA ASN A 33 -4.08 16.67 12.28
C ASN A 33 -3.76 15.25 12.71
N TYR A 34 -4.05 14.87 13.96
CA TYR A 34 -3.83 13.51 14.47
C TYR A 34 -4.79 12.49 13.84
N LEU A 35 -6.04 12.87 13.60
CA LEU A 35 -7.03 12.01 12.94
C LEU A 35 -6.79 11.91 11.42
N ASN A 36 -6.25 12.96 10.80
CA ASN A 36 -5.90 12.99 9.38
C ASN A 36 -4.47 12.56 9.09
N GLU A 37 -3.66 12.27 10.10
CA GLU A 37 -2.42 11.52 9.88
C GLU A 37 -2.83 10.12 9.43
N ASP A 38 -2.87 9.92 8.10
CA ASP A 38 -2.97 8.61 7.49
C ASP A 38 -1.97 7.69 8.19
N ILE A 39 -2.46 6.79 9.05
CA ILE A 39 -1.61 5.80 9.70
C ILE A 39 -0.95 5.03 8.55
N ASN A 40 0.35 5.26 8.37
CA ASN A 40 1.12 4.80 7.23
C ASN A 40 1.35 3.28 7.34
N THR A 41 0.28 2.53 7.12
CA THR A 41 0.21 1.07 7.25
C THR A 41 0.71 0.36 5.99
N HIS A 42 1.08 1.09 4.95
CA HIS A 42 1.48 0.52 3.66
C HIS A 42 2.63 -0.48 3.76
N ASN A 43 3.64 -0.22 4.59
CA ASN A 43 4.74 -1.17 4.80
C ASN A 43 4.25 -2.48 5.45
N LEU A 44 3.28 -2.38 6.35
CA LEU A 44 2.66 -3.53 7.00
C LEU A 44 1.77 -4.30 6.03
N GLU A 45 0.98 -3.59 5.21
CA GLU A 45 0.15 -4.20 4.17
C GLU A 45 0.99 -4.95 3.14
N THR A 46 2.07 -4.34 2.66
CA THR A 46 3.03 -4.99 1.76
C THR A 46 3.69 -6.18 2.43
N TYR A 47 4.00 -6.10 3.73
CA TYR A 47 4.51 -7.23 4.49
C TYR A 47 3.52 -8.39 4.55
N ILE A 48 2.26 -8.12 4.87
CA ILE A 48 1.18 -9.12 4.96
C ILE A 48 0.97 -9.76 3.59
N LEU A 49 0.82 -8.96 2.54
CA LEU A 49 0.67 -9.45 1.16
C LEU A 49 1.83 -10.38 0.77
N THR A 50 3.08 -9.94 0.96
CA THR A 50 4.24 -10.76 0.62
C THR A 50 4.27 -12.07 1.42
N LYS A 51 3.86 -12.05 2.69
CA LYS A 51 3.75 -13.27 3.49
C LYS A 51 2.64 -14.20 2.98
N ASP A 52 1.46 -13.68 2.70
CA ASP A 52 0.35 -14.49 2.18
C ASP A 52 0.71 -15.15 0.84
N LEU A 53 1.37 -14.41 -0.05
CA LEU A 53 1.84 -14.94 -1.33
C LEU A 53 2.86 -16.07 -1.16
N LEU A 54 3.81 -15.93 -0.23
CA LEU A 54 4.94 -16.85 -0.05
C LEU A 54 4.64 -18.09 0.79
N TYR A 55 3.63 -18.03 1.66
CA TYR A 55 3.32 -19.10 2.61
C TYR A 55 2.02 -19.83 2.31
N SER A 56 1.18 -19.32 1.41
CA SER A 56 -0.04 -20.00 1.02
C SER A 56 0.17 -20.93 -0.18
N ASP A 57 -0.14 -22.22 0.00
CA ASP A 57 -0.13 -23.25 -1.05
C ASP A 57 -1.11 -22.93 -2.19
N SER A 58 -2.21 -22.25 -1.85
CA SER A 58 -3.19 -21.77 -2.82
C SER A 58 -2.67 -20.58 -3.64
N CYS A 59 -1.50 -20.03 -3.29
CA CYS A 59 -0.85 -18.92 -3.96
C CYS A 59 0.44 -19.33 -4.65
N LEU A 60 1.58 -18.75 -4.27
CA LEU A 60 2.85 -18.95 -4.95
C LEU A 60 3.69 -20.03 -4.27
N ALA A 61 3.35 -20.42 -3.04
CA ALA A 61 4.11 -21.42 -2.32
C ALA A 61 4.11 -22.76 -3.07
N LEU A 62 5.28 -23.40 -3.11
CA LEU A 62 5.43 -24.75 -3.64
C LEU A 62 4.83 -25.74 -2.63
N SER A 63 3.74 -26.38 -3.03
CA SER A 63 2.98 -27.33 -2.21
C SER A 63 3.69 -28.69 -2.20
N ASP A 64 4.68 -28.85 -1.33
CA ASP A 64 5.37 -30.11 -1.06
C ASP A 64 5.83 -30.15 0.40
N SER A 65 5.47 -31.24 1.09
CA SER A 65 5.76 -31.54 2.49
C SER A 65 7.25 -31.47 2.89
N ASN A 66 8.17 -31.58 1.93
CA ASN A 66 9.62 -31.55 2.17
C ASN A 66 10.30 -30.24 1.75
N VAL A 67 9.51 -29.21 1.43
CA VAL A 67 10.03 -27.95 0.89
C VAL A 67 10.12 -26.88 1.98
N HIS A 68 11.23 -26.13 1.95
CA HIS A 68 11.44 -25.01 2.85
C HIS A 68 10.31 -23.98 2.66
N PRO A 69 9.67 -23.49 3.73
CA PRO A 69 8.76 -22.35 3.63
C PRO A 69 9.45 -21.20 2.87
N MET A 70 8.70 -20.49 2.01
CA MET A 70 9.18 -19.45 1.08
C MET A 70 9.82 -19.95 -0.23
N THR A 71 9.57 -21.20 -0.64
CA THR A 71 9.88 -21.66 -2.00
C THR A 71 8.72 -21.35 -2.94
N ILE A 72 8.97 -20.64 -4.03
CA ILE A 72 7.94 -20.27 -5.02
C ILE A 72 7.90 -21.27 -6.17
N ASP A 73 6.69 -21.66 -6.59
CA ASP A 73 6.48 -22.34 -7.87
C ASP A 73 6.33 -21.31 -9.00
N VAL A 74 7.30 -21.27 -9.93
CA VAL A 74 7.29 -20.32 -11.07
C VAL A 74 6.08 -20.53 -11.97
N LYS A 75 5.53 -21.75 -12.02
CA LYS A 75 4.34 -22.06 -12.82
C LYS A 75 3.10 -21.37 -12.27
N LYS A 76 3.03 -21.14 -10.94
CA LYS A 76 1.93 -20.45 -10.28
C LYS A 76 1.97 -18.92 -10.47
N ILE A 77 3.08 -18.33 -10.93
CA ILE A 77 3.15 -16.89 -11.24
C ILE A 77 2.34 -16.61 -12.51
N SER A 78 1.14 -16.05 -12.38
CA SER A 78 0.28 -15.60 -13.48
C SER A 78 -0.72 -14.55 -12.98
N ASP A 79 -1.17 -13.66 -13.85
CA ASP A 79 -2.12 -12.59 -13.48
C ASP A 79 -3.40 -13.16 -12.86
N GLU A 80 -3.93 -14.24 -13.42
CA GLU A 80 -5.11 -14.97 -12.93
C GLU A 80 -4.90 -15.53 -11.51
N LYS A 81 -3.75 -16.17 -11.26
CA LYS A 81 -3.43 -16.73 -9.94
C LYS A 81 -3.27 -15.62 -8.91
N LEU A 82 -2.61 -14.52 -9.28
CA LEU A 82 -2.45 -13.38 -8.39
C LEU A 82 -3.80 -12.76 -8.03
N ALA A 83 -4.72 -12.59 -8.99
CA ALA A 83 -6.06 -12.07 -8.70
C ALA A 83 -6.80 -12.90 -7.63
N SER A 84 -6.56 -14.21 -7.58
CA SER A 84 -7.14 -15.12 -6.58
C SER A 84 -6.45 -15.12 -5.21
N CYS A 85 -5.26 -14.55 -5.11
CA CYS A 85 -4.41 -14.65 -3.92
C CYS A 85 -4.68 -13.58 -2.87
N PHE A 86 -4.92 -12.36 -3.31
CA PHE A 86 -5.19 -11.26 -2.42
C PHE A 86 -6.05 -10.23 -3.15
N THR A 87 -7.21 -9.92 -2.57
CA THR A 87 -8.15 -8.97 -3.16
C THR A 87 -8.51 -7.91 -2.12
N LYS A 88 -8.05 -6.68 -2.35
CA LYS A 88 -8.43 -5.50 -1.57
C LYS A 88 -8.79 -4.38 -2.53
N SER A 89 -9.95 -3.74 -2.32
CA SER A 89 -10.61 -2.89 -3.33
C SER A 89 -9.77 -1.71 -3.84
N ASN A 90 -8.83 -1.20 -3.03
CA ASN A 90 -8.03 -0.01 -3.34
C ASN A 90 -6.53 -0.31 -3.52
N MET A 91 -6.17 -1.60 -3.58
CA MET A 91 -4.79 -2.07 -3.66
C MET A 91 -4.61 -2.89 -4.93
N GLY A 92 -3.59 -2.53 -5.71
CA GLY A 92 -3.07 -3.37 -6.79
C GLY A 92 -1.64 -3.74 -6.47
N TYR A 93 -1.13 -4.81 -7.06
CA TYR A 93 0.25 -5.21 -6.90
C TYR A 93 0.81 -5.93 -8.12
N ARG A 94 2.13 -5.87 -8.25
CA ARG A 94 2.91 -6.62 -9.24
C ARG A 94 3.98 -7.40 -8.51
N ILE A 95 4.21 -8.62 -8.97
CA ILE A 95 5.36 -9.41 -8.56
C ILE A 95 6.28 -9.62 -9.75
N THR A 96 7.58 -9.55 -9.49
CA THR A 96 8.61 -9.87 -10.46
C THR A 96 9.61 -10.81 -9.81
N LEU A 97 9.77 -11.99 -10.39
CA LEU A 97 10.78 -12.95 -10.02
C LEU A 97 12.06 -12.65 -10.78
N LEU A 98 13.14 -12.42 -10.04
CA LEU A 98 14.47 -12.22 -10.57
C LEU A 98 15.36 -13.42 -10.25
N ASP A 99 16.27 -13.75 -11.16
CA ASP A 99 17.35 -14.69 -10.87
C ASP A 99 18.43 -14.04 -9.97
N LYS A 100 19.44 -14.84 -9.60
CA LYS A 100 20.64 -14.38 -8.86
C LYS A 100 21.31 -13.16 -9.51
N ASP A 101 21.31 -13.10 -10.84
CA ASP A 101 21.99 -12.09 -11.64
C ASP A 101 21.08 -10.88 -11.92
N LYS A 102 19.89 -10.84 -11.29
CA LYS A 102 18.86 -9.80 -11.39
C LYS A 102 18.16 -9.73 -12.76
N ASN A 103 18.23 -10.79 -13.56
CA ASN A 103 17.43 -10.89 -14.77
C ASN A 103 16.00 -11.29 -14.44
N GLU A 104 15.04 -10.73 -15.16
CA GLU A 104 13.63 -11.10 -15.01
C GLU A 104 13.40 -12.53 -15.52
N VAL A 105 12.97 -13.40 -14.61
CA VAL A 105 12.54 -14.78 -14.93
C VAL A 105 11.07 -14.77 -15.32
N LYS A 106 10.24 -14.09 -14.52
CA LYS A 106 8.80 -14.01 -14.74
C LYS A 106 8.20 -12.84 -13.97
N SER A 107 7.17 -12.20 -14.52
CA SER A 107 6.38 -11.22 -13.79
C SER A 107 4.88 -11.44 -14.00
N ALA A 108 4.09 -11.00 -13.02
CA ALA A 108 2.64 -11.04 -13.05
C ALA A 108 2.06 -9.91 -12.19
N LYS A 109 0.81 -9.55 -12.41
CA LYS A 109 0.14 -8.43 -11.73
C LYS A 109 -1.31 -8.75 -11.39
N SER A 110 -1.80 -8.09 -10.35
CA SER A 110 -3.22 -8.01 -9.99
C SER A 110 -3.53 -6.53 -9.74
N LEU A 111 -4.20 -5.90 -10.69
CA LEU A 111 -4.52 -4.48 -10.66
C LEU A 111 -6.02 -4.28 -10.66
N THR A 112 -6.48 -3.17 -10.07
CA THR A 112 -7.87 -2.75 -10.17
C THR A 112 -8.15 -2.20 -11.58
N VAL A 113 -9.41 -2.26 -12.02
CA VAL A 113 -9.86 -1.73 -13.32
C VAL A 113 -9.43 -0.27 -13.51
N ARG A 114 -9.48 0.52 -12.44
CA ARG A 114 -9.03 1.93 -12.47
C ARG A 114 -7.54 2.02 -12.78
N GLN A 115 -6.69 1.25 -12.08
CA GLN A 115 -5.24 1.24 -12.29
C GLN A 115 -4.87 0.75 -13.70
N GLU A 116 -5.54 -0.29 -14.21
CA GLU A 116 -5.34 -0.76 -15.58
C GLU A 116 -5.67 0.33 -16.61
N GLY A 117 -6.81 1.01 -16.42
CA GLY A 117 -7.22 2.13 -17.27
C GLY A 117 -6.19 3.26 -17.31
N TYR A 118 -5.55 3.58 -16.18
CA TYR A 118 -4.48 4.58 -16.14
C TYR A 118 -3.22 4.15 -16.89
N LEU A 119 -2.81 2.88 -16.80
CA LEU A 119 -1.64 2.37 -17.52
C LEU A 119 -1.83 2.43 -19.04
N VAL A 120 -3.03 2.08 -19.52
CA VAL A 120 -3.37 2.18 -20.95
C VAL A 120 -3.37 3.64 -21.39
N LYS A 121 -3.96 4.54 -20.60
CA LYS A 121 -4.07 5.96 -20.94
C LYS A 121 -2.72 6.68 -20.99
N THR A 122 -1.80 6.35 -20.11
CA THR A 122 -0.53 7.09 -19.99
C THR A 122 0.55 6.61 -20.96
N LYS A 123 0.34 5.51 -21.71
CA LYS A 123 1.36 4.82 -22.52
C LYS A 123 2.70 4.62 -21.78
N SER A 124 2.68 4.72 -20.45
CA SER A 124 3.87 4.59 -19.63
C SER A 124 4.10 3.12 -19.44
N GLY A 125 5.13 2.62 -20.14
CA GLY A 125 5.75 1.36 -19.79
C GLY A 125 6.18 1.41 -18.32
N TYR A 126 5.98 0.29 -17.65
CA TYR A 126 6.40 -0.03 -16.29
C TYR A 126 7.73 0.66 -15.87
N PRO A 127 7.88 1.03 -14.59
CA PRO A 127 7.07 0.69 -13.42
C PRO A 127 6.00 1.72 -13.06
N VAL A 128 4.82 1.23 -12.65
CA VAL A 128 3.61 2.01 -12.29
C VAL A 128 3.90 3.10 -11.26
N CYS A 129 4.83 2.81 -10.33
CA CYS A 129 5.25 3.68 -9.26
C CYS A 129 5.91 4.99 -9.70
N LYS A 130 6.40 5.07 -10.95
CA LYS A 130 7.01 6.30 -11.50
C LYS A 130 6.04 7.13 -12.34
N SER A 131 4.88 6.58 -12.68
CA SER A 131 4.03 7.12 -13.74
C SER A 131 2.76 7.81 -13.23
N ILE A 132 2.40 7.66 -11.95
CA ILE A 132 1.17 8.25 -11.40
C ILE A 132 1.40 8.80 -9.97
N PRO A 133 1.46 10.13 -9.79
CA PRO A 133 1.66 10.74 -8.46
C PRO A 133 0.46 10.57 -7.51
N GLU A 134 -0.72 10.21 -8.03
CA GLU A 134 -1.94 9.95 -7.24
C GLU A 134 -1.91 8.62 -6.46
N TYR A 135 -0.93 7.74 -6.72
CA TYR A 135 -0.83 6.45 -6.03
C TYR A 135 0.46 6.40 -5.21
N ARG A 136 0.35 5.99 -3.94
CA ARG A 136 1.52 5.65 -3.13
C ARG A 136 1.98 4.26 -3.53
N CYS A 137 3.25 4.17 -3.88
CA CYS A 137 3.89 2.92 -4.23
C CYS A 137 4.86 2.49 -3.15
N SER A 138 4.84 1.21 -2.83
CA SER A 138 5.86 0.59 -2.00
C SER A 138 6.48 -0.59 -2.74
N GLN A 139 7.78 -0.77 -2.59
CA GLN A 139 8.51 -1.86 -3.20
C GLN A 139 9.24 -2.63 -2.11
N ARG A 140 9.17 -3.94 -2.19
CA ARG A 140 9.92 -4.85 -1.33
C ARG A 140 10.64 -5.89 -2.17
N ILE A 141 11.85 -6.25 -1.74
CA ILE A 141 12.67 -7.27 -2.38
C ILE A 141 13.02 -8.31 -1.31
N ASP A 142 12.61 -9.55 -1.52
CA ASP A 142 12.89 -10.64 -0.60
C ASP A 142 13.71 -11.73 -1.30
N PRO A 143 14.80 -12.22 -0.69
CA PRO A 143 15.51 -13.39 -1.19
C PRO A 143 14.64 -14.63 -1.01
N ILE A 144 14.52 -15.42 -2.08
CA ILE A 144 13.66 -16.60 -2.09
C ILE A 144 14.30 -17.74 -2.88
N LEU A 145 13.80 -18.96 -2.63
CA LEU A 145 14.01 -20.09 -3.51
C LEU A 145 12.84 -20.16 -4.50
N TYR A 146 13.10 -20.48 -5.76
CA TYR A 146 12.04 -20.79 -6.72
C TYR A 146 12.32 -22.09 -7.46
N SER A 147 11.26 -22.80 -7.83
CA SER A 147 11.33 -24.06 -8.58
C SER A 147 10.89 -23.83 -10.02
N SER A 148 11.77 -24.18 -10.95
CA SER A 148 11.44 -24.31 -12.38
C SER A 148 11.86 -25.71 -12.80
N ASP A 149 10.88 -26.53 -13.18
CA ASP A 149 11.09 -27.91 -13.66
C ASP A 149 11.95 -28.74 -12.70
N ASP A 150 11.47 -28.83 -11.46
CA ASP A 150 12.02 -29.60 -10.33
C ASP A 150 13.41 -29.18 -9.83
N ASN A 151 14.00 -28.14 -10.43
CA ASN A 151 15.26 -27.56 -9.98
C ASN A 151 15.02 -26.30 -9.14
N LYS A 152 15.49 -26.32 -7.89
CA LYS A 152 15.43 -25.19 -6.97
C LYS A 152 16.59 -24.23 -7.24
N LYS A 153 16.28 -22.95 -7.44
CA LYS A 153 17.25 -21.89 -7.68
C LYS A 153 17.04 -20.75 -6.68
N LEU A 154 18.13 -20.07 -6.33
CA LEU A 154 18.07 -18.84 -5.55
C LEU A 154 17.74 -17.65 -6.47
N GLY A 155 16.89 -16.76 -5.99
CA GLY A 155 16.56 -15.52 -6.67
C GLY A 155 15.98 -14.48 -5.72
N PHE A 156 15.30 -13.51 -6.30
CA PHE A 156 14.66 -12.43 -5.57
C PHE A 156 13.21 -12.28 -6.03
N LEU A 157 12.29 -12.15 -5.08
CA LEU A 157 10.93 -11.73 -5.36
C LEU A 157 10.82 -10.23 -5.12
N VAL A 158 10.52 -9.48 -6.17
CA VAL A 158 10.20 -8.06 -6.09
C VAL A 158 8.69 -7.93 -6.03
N THR A 159 8.17 -7.39 -4.93
CA THR A 159 6.74 -7.07 -4.76
C THR A 159 6.57 -5.56 -4.82
N GLU A 160 5.84 -5.07 -5.82
CA GLU A 160 5.45 -3.67 -5.98
C GLU A 160 3.97 -3.55 -5.61
N VAL A 161 3.64 -2.78 -4.57
CA VAL A 161 2.25 -2.53 -4.13
C VAL A 161 1.86 -1.10 -4.46
N ILE A 162 0.71 -0.95 -5.10
CA ILE A 162 0.14 0.29 -5.59
C ILE A 162 -1.16 0.54 -4.84
N ASN A 163 -1.14 1.52 -3.93
CA ASN A 163 -2.31 1.92 -3.16
C ASN A 163 -2.86 3.25 -3.67
N PHE A 164 -4.18 3.32 -3.85
CA PHE A 164 -4.85 4.59 -4.13
C PHE A 164 -4.84 5.45 -2.86
N VAL A 165 -4.31 6.67 -2.96
CA VAL A 165 -4.44 7.68 -1.91
C VAL A 165 -5.62 8.55 -2.32
N GLY A 166 -6.77 8.29 -1.71
CA GLY A 166 -8.00 9.05 -1.88
C GLY A 166 -8.20 10.02 -0.75
#